data_AF-A0A1J5Q6C3-F1
#
_entry.id   AF-A0A1J5Q6C3-F1
#
_cell.length_a   1.000
_cell.length_b   1.000
_cell.length_c   1.000
_cell.angle_alpha   90.00
_cell.angle_beta   90.00
_cell.angle_gamma   90.00
#
_symmetry.space_group_name_H-M   'P 1'
#
loop_
_entity.id
_entity.type
_entity.pdbx_description
1 polymer ?
#
loop_
_entity_poly.entity_id
_entity_poly.type
_entity_poly.pdbx_seq_one_letter_code
_entity_poly.pdbx_strand_id
1 'polypeptide(L)'
;MIAAGAVPDVLGSLVDAASAQVQVSAAAADAGLTSAQLRAMLNPTPPTTVLLDGTARGPVPPELLVVVFAFLFYLSVLTFGVSIAQSVVEEKQSRVVELLVAAVPVRWLLAGKVIGNTALAVGQIVLLLGVGVLGAVVTGRGDAVGQVLAGSGWFLVFFLLGFVLLACLWAVAGSLVSRIEELQSTTIVMQVLVMLPFFAALFATEPGIVQTTLSYIPLTAPLLMPERVILGDAAAWEPVVSALLVLVFAALSVGLGARLYEGSVLHTSSRLKVRQAWRREGA
;
A
#
# COMPACT_ATOMS: atom_id res chain seq x y z
N MET A 1 -38.74 -0.59 -82.69
CA MET A 1 -37.97 -1.84 -82.67
C MET A 1 -36.49 -1.52 -82.86
N ILE A 2 -35.79 -1.18 -81.77
CA ILE A 2 -34.32 -1.29 -81.62
C ILE A 2 -34.13 -1.87 -80.21
N ALA A 3 -33.32 -2.91 -80.12
CA ALA A 3 -33.28 -3.88 -79.04
C ALA A 3 -32.97 -3.26 -77.66
N ALA A 4 -33.73 -3.70 -76.66
CA ALA A 4 -33.37 -3.60 -75.25
C ALA A 4 -32.17 -4.54 -75.00
N GLY A 5 -30.97 -4.10 -75.41
CA GLY A 5 -29.72 -4.68 -74.93
C GLY A 5 -29.54 -4.21 -73.50
N ALA A 6 -29.66 -5.13 -72.54
CA ALA A 6 -29.42 -4.86 -71.13
C ALA A 6 -28.12 -4.07 -70.98
N VAL A 7 -28.22 -2.84 -70.47
CA VAL A 7 -27.05 -2.11 -70.00
C VAL A 7 -26.41 -3.03 -68.96
N PRO A 8 -25.14 -3.44 -69.12
CA PRO A 8 -24.47 -4.28 -68.14
C PRO A 8 -24.70 -3.72 -66.73
N ASP A 9 -25.13 -4.54 -65.77
CA ASP A 9 -25.46 -4.09 -64.40
C ASP A 9 -24.32 -3.28 -63.74
N VAL A 10 -23.09 -3.56 -64.17
CA VAL A 10 -21.87 -2.81 -63.80
C VAL A 10 -21.91 -1.36 -64.29
N LEU A 11 -22.37 -1.10 -65.52
CA LEU A 11 -22.52 0.26 -66.03
C LEU A 11 -23.67 1.00 -65.34
N GLY A 12 -24.77 0.32 -65.01
CA GLY A 12 -25.86 0.88 -64.22
C GLY A 12 -25.38 1.32 -62.83
N SER A 13 -24.74 0.42 -62.10
CA SER A 13 -24.20 0.70 -60.75
C SER A 13 -23.09 1.77 -60.74
N LEU A 14 -22.26 1.85 -61.79
CA LEU A 14 -21.27 2.92 -61.92
C LEU A 14 -21.92 4.28 -62.21
N VAL A 15 -22.97 4.32 -63.01
CA VAL A 15 -23.73 5.56 -63.28
C VAL A 15 -24.50 5.99 -62.03
N ASP A 16 -25.11 5.06 -61.30
CA ASP A 16 -25.80 5.34 -60.04
C ASP A 16 -24.81 5.87 -58.99
N ALA A 17 -23.66 5.22 -58.83
CA ALA A 17 -22.60 5.67 -57.92
C ALA A 17 -22.02 7.04 -58.31
N ALA A 18 -21.81 7.28 -59.61
CA ALA A 18 -21.36 8.59 -60.11
C ALA A 18 -22.43 9.67 -59.89
N SER A 19 -23.71 9.36 -60.10
CA SER A 19 -24.81 10.28 -59.87
C SER A 19 -24.98 10.63 -58.40
N ALA A 20 -24.86 9.64 -57.50
CA ALA A 20 -24.90 9.83 -56.07
C ALA A 20 -23.73 10.69 -55.59
N GLN A 21 -22.52 10.46 -56.10
CA GLN A 21 -21.35 11.28 -55.77
C GLN A 21 -21.51 12.74 -56.22
N VAL A 22 -22.08 12.96 -57.41
CA VAL A 22 -22.36 14.31 -57.93
C VAL A 22 -23.44 14.99 -57.08
N GLN A 23 -24.52 14.30 -56.73
CA GLN A 23 -25.58 14.85 -55.86
C GLN A 23 -25.07 15.20 -54.46
N VAL A 24 -24.22 14.36 -53.86
CA VAL A 24 -23.57 14.64 -52.56
C VAL A 24 -22.65 15.87 -52.66
N SER A 25 -21.91 16.01 -53.77
CA SER A 25 -21.05 17.19 -53.97
C SER A 25 -21.83 18.48 -54.21
N ALA A 26 -22.98 18.41 -54.89
CA ALA A 26 -23.86 19.54 -55.13
C ALA A 26 -24.59 19.98 -53.85
N ALA A 27 -25.13 19.03 -53.09
CA ALA A 27 -25.77 19.31 -51.79
C ALA A 27 -24.78 19.89 -50.77
N ALA A 28 -23.52 19.45 -50.80
CA ALA A 28 -22.46 20.02 -49.96
C ALA A 28 -22.10 21.46 -50.36
N ALA A 29 -22.08 21.77 -51.67
CA ALA A 29 -21.84 23.12 -52.16
C ALA A 29 -22.98 24.08 -51.78
N ASP A 30 -24.24 23.64 -51.88
CA ASP A 30 -25.41 24.42 -51.43
C ASP A 30 -25.41 24.68 -49.92
N ALA A 31 -24.86 23.76 -49.13
CA ALA A 31 -24.65 23.94 -47.69
C ALA A 31 -23.42 24.78 -47.33
N GLY A 32 -22.70 25.32 -48.32
CA GLY A 32 -21.49 26.14 -48.13
C GLY A 32 -20.27 25.35 -47.67
N LEU A 33 -20.28 24.02 -47.75
CA LEU A 33 -19.14 23.18 -47.40
C LEU A 33 -18.10 23.21 -48.51
N THR A 34 -16.85 23.48 -48.14
CA THR A 34 -15.73 23.40 -49.09
C THR A 34 -15.45 21.96 -49.49
N SER A 35 -14.91 21.76 -50.69
CA SER A 35 -14.52 20.44 -51.20
C SER A 35 -13.48 19.72 -50.31
N ALA A 36 -12.74 20.47 -49.50
CA ALA A 36 -11.84 19.92 -48.47
C ALA A 36 -12.61 19.37 -47.25
N GLN A 37 -13.64 20.07 -46.78
CA GLN A 37 -14.49 19.63 -45.65
C GLN A 37 -15.31 18.39 -46.00
N LEU A 38 -15.85 18.32 -47.21
CA LEU A 38 -16.59 17.15 -47.68
C LEU A 38 -15.70 15.89 -47.74
N ARG A 39 -14.46 16.03 -48.21
CA ARG A 39 -13.48 14.93 -48.23
C ARG A 39 -13.12 14.43 -46.83
N ALA A 40 -13.01 15.33 -45.85
CA ALA A 40 -12.75 14.97 -44.47
C ALA A 40 -13.91 14.20 -43.82
N MET A 41 -15.15 14.47 -44.22
CA MET A 41 -16.34 13.75 -43.72
C MET A 41 -16.52 12.38 -44.38
N LEU A 42 -16.18 12.24 -45.67
CA LEU A 42 -16.31 10.98 -46.41
C LEU A 42 -15.16 9.99 -46.16
N ASN A 43 -14.00 10.48 -45.70
CA ASN A 43 -12.88 9.66 -45.23
C ASN A 43 -12.63 9.96 -43.74
N PRO A 44 -13.46 9.42 -42.83
CA PRO A 44 -13.17 9.52 -41.41
C PRO A 44 -11.80 8.89 -41.14
N THR A 45 -10.91 9.63 -40.47
CA THR A 45 -9.61 9.10 -40.03
C THR A 45 -9.86 7.80 -39.27
N PRO A 46 -9.30 6.66 -39.70
CA PRO A 46 -9.54 5.40 -39.02
C PRO A 46 -9.17 5.55 -37.54
N PRO A 47 -10.00 5.07 -36.60
CA PRO A 47 -9.69 5.18 -35.19
C PRO A 47 -8.34 4.52 -34.92
N THR A 48 -7.50 5.20 -34.15
CA THR A 48 -6.19 4.68 -33.75
C THR A 48 -6.40 3.39 -32.96
N THR A 49 -6.24 2.24 -33.61
CA THR A 49 -6.34 0.94 -32.94
C THR A 49 -5.03 0.63 -32.25
N VAL A 50 -5.01 0.78 -30.92
CA VAL A 50 -3.93 0.22 -30.09
C VAL A 50 -4.21 -1.26 -29.92
N LEU A 51 -3.44 -2.11 -30.60
CA LEU A 51 -3.45 -3.55 -30.36
C LEU A 51 -2.89 -3.80 -28.94
N LEU A 52 -3.75 -4.22 -28.01
CA LEU A 52 -3.28 -4.74 -26.72
C LEU A 52 -2.67 -6.13 -26.98
N ASP A 53 -1.35 -6.18 -27.12
CA ASP A 53 -0.62 -7.44 -26.92
C ASP A 53 -0.90 -7.93 -25.49
N GLY A 54 -1.59 -9.07 -25.36
CA GLY A 54 -2.01 -9.64 -24.08
C GLY A 54 -0.89 -10.06 -23.12
N THR A 55 0.37 -9.94 -23.55
CA THR A 55 1.53 -10.00 -22.67
C THR A 55 2.04 -8.59 -22.44
N ALA A 56 1.66 -7.96 -21.32
CA ALA A 56 2.27 -6.74 -20.83
C ALA A 56 3.77 -6.98 -20.56
N ARG A 57 4.59 -6.85 -21.61
CA ARG A 57 6.06 -6.86 -21.56
C ARG A 57 6.62 -5.47 -21.23
N GLY A 58 5.78 -4.59 -20.69
CA GLY A 58 6.21 -3.29 -20.19
C GLY A 58 6.78 -3.39 -18.78
N PRO A 59 7.52 -2.37 -18.34
CA PRO A 59 7.99 -2.26 -16.95
C PRO A 59 6.82 -2.34 -15.97
N VAL A 60 7.06 -2.82 -14.76
CA VAL A 60 6.04 -2.84 -13.71
C VAL A 60 5.68 -1.38 -13.39
N PRO A 61 4.39 -1.00 -13.43
CA PRO A 61 4.00 0.35 -13.04
C PRO A 61 4.47 0.64 -11.60
N PRO A 62 5.19 1.76 -11.35
CA PRO A 62 5.65 2.12 -10.01
C PRO A 62 4.52 2.15 -8.97
N GLU A 63 3.32 2.56 -9.38
CA GLU A 63 2.11 2.59 -8.56
C GLU A 63 1.72 1.19 -8.06
N LEU A 64 1.93 0.16 -8.89
CA LEU A 64 1.69 -1.23 -8.47
C LEU A 64 2.68 -1.66 -7.39
N LEU A 65 3.96 -1.26 -7.50
CA LEU A 65 4.97 -1.54 -6.47
C LEU A 65 4.60 -0.88 -5.14
N VAL A 66 4.15 0.39 -5.18
CA VAL A 66 3.68 1.11 -4.00
C VAL A 66 2.55 0.35 -3.31
N VAL A 67 1.51 -0.03 -4.06
CA VAL A 67 0.35 -0.76 -3.50
C VAL A 67 0.79 -2.10 -2.93
N VAL A 68 1.66 -2.84 -3.63
CA VAL A 68 2.18 -4.12 -3.14
C VAL A 68 2.95 -3.93 -1.83
N PHE A 69 3.85 -2.95 -1.75
CA PHE A 69 4.63 -2.68 -0.53
C PHE A 69 3.76 -2.23 0.64
N ALA A 70 2.80 -1.34 0.40
CA ALA A 70 1.83 -0.93 1.43
C ALA A 70 1.00 -2.12 1.92
N PHE A 71 0.56 -2.98 1.02
CA PHE A 71 -0.20 -4.18 1.35
C PHE A 71 0.64 -5.21 2.12
N LEU A 72 1.89 -5.43 1.72
CA LEU A 72 2.84 -6.30 2.43
C LEU A 72 3.09 -5.78 3.85
N PHE A 73 3.33 -4.47 4.02
CA PHE A 73 3.45 -3.85 5.34
C PHE A 73 2.20 -4.10 6.19
N TYR A 74 1.01 -3.85 5.63
CA TYR A 74 -0.26 -4.06 6.33
C TYR A 74 -0.45 -5.52 6.76
N LEU A 75 -0.23 -6.48 5.87
CA LEU A 75 -0.34 -7.91 6.18
C LEU A 75 0.63 -8.31 7.28
N SER A 76 1.91 -7.92 7.19
CA SER A 76 2.90 -8.26 8.21
C SER A 76 2.53 -7.68 9.58
N VAL A 77 2.09 -6.42 9.63
CA VAL A 77 1.66 -5.80 10.90
C VAL A 77 0.45 -6.52 11.49
N LEU A 78 -0.51 -6.95 10.68
CA LEU A 78 -1.67 -7.69 11.19
C LEU A 78 -1.30 -9.09 11.67
N THR A 79 -0.53 -9.84 10.88
CA THR A 79 -0.14 -11.21 11.22
C THR A 79 0.71 -11.24 12.48
N PHE A 80 1.78 -10.45 12.54
CA PHE A 80 2.69 -10.48 13.68
C PHE A 80 2.20 -9.62 14.85
N GLY A 81 1.41 -8.57 14.60
CA GLY A 81 0.79 -7.78 15.66
C GLY A 81 -0.15 -8.60 16.54
N VAL A 82 -1.01 -9.43 15.92
CA VAL A 82 -1.88 -10.35 16.66
C VAL A 82 -1.06 -11.38 17.44
N SER A 83 0.00 -11.92 16.85
CA SER A 83 0.89 -12.87 17.52
C SER A 83 1.57 -12.26 18.76
N ILE A 84 2.04 -11.01 18.68
CA ILE A 84 2.60 -10.28 19.81
C ILE A 84 1.57 -10.13 20.93
N ALA A 85 0.35 -9.71 20.60
CA ALA A 85 -0.70 -9.51 21.59
C ALA A 85 -1.13 -10.83 22.26
N GLN A 86 -1.26 -11.91 21.48
CA GLN A 86 -1.52 -13.26 21.99
C GLN A 86 -0.43 -13.71 22.97
N SER A 87 0.84 -13.59 22.56
CA SER A 87 1.97 -14.00 23.38
C SER A 87 2.05 -13.24 24.71
N VAL A 88 1.64 -11.97 24.75
CA VAL A 88 1.56 -11.20 25.99
C VAL A 88 0.44 -11.71 26.91
N VAL A 89 -0.73 -12.02 26.36
CA VAL A 89 -1.86 -12.54 27.14
C VAL A 89 -1.56 -13.95 27.67
N GLU A 90 -0.98 -14.82 26.85
CA GLU A 90 -0.57 -16.18 27.24
C GLU A 90 0.42 -16.18 28.41
N GLU A 91 1.40 -15.27 28.37
CA GLU A 91 2.32 -15.08 29.49
C GLU A 91 1.59 -14.67 30.77
N LYS A 92 0.64 -13.74 30.69
CA LYS A 92 -0.12 -13.26 31.84
C LYS A 92 -1.06 -14.32 32.42
N GLN A 93 -1.63 -15.17 31.57
CA GLN A 93 -2.54 -16.25 31.98
C GLN A 93 -1.81 -17.48 32.51
N SER A 94 -0.66 -17.80 31.93
CA SER A 94 0.18 -18.87 32.46
C SER A 94 0.84 -18.37 33.74
N ARG A 95 0.98 -19.23 34.76
CA ARG A 95 1.74 -18.91 35.99
C ARG A 95 3.23 -18.63 35.73
N VAL A 96 3.62 -18.51 34.46
CA VAL A 96 4.95 -18.25 33.94
C VAL A 96 5.38 -16.81 34.22
N VAL A 97 4.47 -15.82 34.22
CA VAL A 97 4.85 -14.43 34.52
C VAL A 97 5.42 -14.26 35.94
N GLU A 98 4.88 -14.95 36.95
CA GLU A 98 5.43 -14.90 38.32
C GLU A 98 6.86 -15.46 38.38
N LEU A 99 7.15 -16.51 37.59
CA LEU A 99 8.47 -17.11 37.50
C LEU A 99 9.44 -16.26 36.66
N LEU A 100 8.95 -15.67 35.57
CA LEU A 100 9.76 -14.86 34.64
C LEU A 100 10.16 -13.51 35.24
N VAL A 101 9.24 -12.84 35.94
CA VAL A 101 9.52 -11.53 36.56
C VAL A 101 10.55 -11.65 37.70
N ALA A 102 10.63 -12.82 38.34
CA ALA A 102 11.67 -13.12 39.33
C ALA A 102 13.06 -13.37 38.71
N ALA A 103 13.13 -13.75 37.43
CA ALA A 103 14.37 -14.13 36.74
C ALA A 103 14.91 -13.04 35.81
N VAL A 104 14.05 -12.32 35.09
CA VAL A 104 14.44 -11.34 34.07
C VAL A 104 13.57 -10.08 34.18
N PRO A 105 14.15 -8.87 34.08
CA PRO A 105 13.36 -7.65 34.07
C PRO A 105 12.39 -7.62 32.87
N VAL A 106 11.14 -7.27 33.16
CA VAL A 106 10.01 -7.22 32.21
C VAL A 106 10.30 -6.48 30.89
N ARG A 107 11.04 -5.37 30.96
CA ARG A 107 11.51 -4.62 29.78
C ARG A 107 12.28 -5.45 28.75
N TRP A 108 13.10 -6.42 29.19
CA TRP A 108 13.87 -7.28 28.30
C TRP A 108 13.00 -8.36 27.66
N LEU A 109 11.98 -8.83 28.37
CA LEU A 109 11.01 -9.79 27.84
C LEU A 109 10.20 -9.16 26.69
N LEU A 110 9.70 -7.94 26.90
CA LEU A 110 8.95 -7.22 25.87
C LEU A 110 9.84 -6.82 24.69
N ALA A 111 11.07 -6.35 24.95
CA ALA A 111 12.03 -6.04 23.88
C ALA A 111 12.38 -7.29 23.05
N GLY A 112 12.63 -8.43 23.70
CA GLY A 112 12.92 -9.69 23.02
C GLY A 112 11.77 -10.15 22.12
N LYS A 113 10.51 -10.03 22.58
CA LYS A 113 9.32 -10.34 21.77
C LYS A 113 9.18 -9.46 20.54
N VAL A 114 9.37 -8.15 20.71
CA VAL A 114 9.28 -7.19 19.61
C VAL A 114 10.38 -7.48 18.60
N ILE A 115 11.64 -7.66 19.05
CA ILE A 115 12.77 -7.99 18.18
C ILE A 115 12.54 -9.32 17.45
N GLY A 116 12.09 -10.36 18.14
CA GLY A 116 11.83 -11.67 17.55
C GLY A 116 10.75 -11.63 16.48
N ASN A 117 9.61 -10.99 16.76
CA ASN A 117 8.54 -10.83 15.76
C ASN A 117 8.97 -9.90 14.61
N THR A 118 9.79 -8.89 14.89
CA THR A 118 10.37 -8.02 13.85
C THR A 118 11.28 -8.83 12.92
N ALA A 119 12.10 -9.73 13.46
CA ALA A 119 12.94 -10.61 12.65
C ALA A 119 12.10 -11.54 11.76
N LEU A 120 11.02 -12.12 12.30
CA LEU A 120 10.07 -12.93 11.52
C LEU A 120 9.36 -12.11 10.43
N ALA A 121 8.96 -10.88 10.74
CA ALA A 121 8.32 -9.97 9.80
C ALA A 121 9.26 -9.55 8.67
N VAL A 122 10.49 -9.18 8.99
CA VAL A 122 11.53 -8.90 7.99
C VAL A 122 11.81 -10.16 7.15
N GLY A 123 11.91 -11.33 7.77
CA GLY A 123 12.07 -12.60 7.07
C GLY A 123 10.93 -12.89 6.09
N GLN A 124 9.68 -12.65 6.50
CA GLN A 124 8.51 -12.76 5.64
C GLN A 124 8.61 -11.83 4.43
N ILE A 125 8.96 -10.55 4.66
CA ILE A 125 9.09 -9.56 3.58
C ILE A 125 10.20 -9.95 2.61
N VAL A 126 11.40 -10.29 3.10
CA VAL A 126 12.53 -10.68 2.25
C VAL A 126 12.17 -11.91 1.43
N LEU A 127 11.46 -12.89 2.02
CA LEU A 127 10.99 -14.06 1.30
C LEU A 127 9.99 -13.69 0.20
N LEU A 128 8.99 -12.86 0.49
CA LEU A 128 7.97 -12.45 -0.48
C LEU A 128 8.56 -11.60 -1.62
N LEU A 129 9.47 -10.68 -1.31
CA LEU A 129 10.23 -9.92 -2.31
C LEU A 129 11.11 -10.85 -3.15
N GLY A 130 11.77 -11.83 -2.52
CA GLY A 130 12.58 -12.84 -3.20
C GLY A 130 11.76 -13.70 -4.18
N VAL A 131 10.55 -14.11 -3.78
CA VAL A 131 9.61 -14.82 -4.67
C VAL A 131 9.17 -13.93 -5.82
N GLY A 132 8.88 -12.64 -5.57
CA GLY A 132 8.54 -11.68 -6.60
C GLY A 132 9.66 -11.48 -7.63
N VAL A 133 10.91 -11.33 -7.16
CA VAL A 133 12.10 -11.24 -8.01
C VAL A 133 12.32 -12.53 -8.81
N LEU A 134 12.20 -13.70 -8.17
CA LEU A 134 12.32 -14.98 -8.86
C LEU A 134 11.26 -15.13 -9.95
N GLY A 135 10.00 -14.77 -9.66
CA GLY A 135 8.92 -14.76 -10.64
C GLY A 135 9.19 -13.82 -11.81
N ALA A 136 9.73 -12.63 -11.55
CA ALA A 136 10.14 -11.69 -12.60
C ALA A 136 11.24 -12.29 -13.49
N VAL A 137 12.26 -12.93 -12.91
CA VAL A 137 13.34 -13.59 -13.66
C VAL A 137 12.80 -14.76 -14.50
N VAL A 138 11.99 -15.64 -13.92
CA VAL A 138 11.43 -16.83 -14.61
C VAL A 138 10.49 -16.43 -15.75
N THR A 139 9.79 -15.31 -15.63
CA THR A 139 8.90 -14.79 -16.68
C THR A 139 9.60 -13.88 -17.71
N GLY A 140 10.93 -13.72 -17.62
CA GLY A 140 11.71 -12.91 -18.55
C GLY A 140 11.60 -11.38 -18.34
N ARG A 141 11.12 -10.94 -17.17
CA ARG A 141 11.00 -9.53 -16.75
C ARG A 141 12.20 -9.05 -15.93
N GLY A 142 13.40 -9.13 -16.50
CA GLY A 142 14.64 -8.75 -15.81
C GLY A 142 14.72 -7.26 -15.45
N ASP A 143 14.05 -6.41 -16.22
CA ASP A 143 13.88 -4.97 -15.98
C ASP A 143 13.09 -4.67 -14.69
N ALA A 144 12.07 -5.47 -14.39
CA ALA A 144 11.29 -5.36 -13.16
C ALA A 144 12.13 -5.64 -11.89
N VAL A 145 13.19 -6.45 -12.00
CA VAL A 145 14.08 -6.75 -10.86
C VAL A 145 14.78 -5.49 -10.37
N GLY A 146 15.28 -4.66 -11.29
CA GLY A 146 15.94 -3.41 -10.95
C GLY A 146 15.01 -2.44 -10.22
N GLN A 147 13.76 -2.34 -10.67
CA GLN A 147 12.74 -1.49 -10.06
C GLN A 147 12.38 -1.96 -8.65
N VAL A 148 12.14 -3.27 -8.47
CA VAL A 148 11.84 -3.86 -7.16
C VAL A 148 12.99 -3.62 -6.19
N LEU A 149 14.23 -3.88 -6.60
CA LEU A 149 15.41 -3.69 -5.74
C LEU A 149 15.61 -2.22 -5.35
N ALA A 150 15.46 -1.29 -6.30
CA ALA A 150 15.57 0.14 -6.05
C ALA A 150 14.50 0.63 -5.06
N GLY A 151 13.24 0.22 -5.24
CA GLY A 151 12.15 0.59 -4.33
C GLY A 151 12.25 -0.07 -2.95
N SER A 152 12.85 -1.26 -2.86
CA SER A 152 12.92 -2.05 -1.61
C SER A 152 13.80 -1.40 -0.54
N GLY A 153 14.81 -0.60 -0.91
CA GLY A 153 15.77 -0.05 0.06
C GLY A 153 15.11 0.82 1.13
N TRP A 154 14.46 1.90 0.71
CA TRP A 154 13.72 2.77 1.63
C TRP A 154 12.50 2.10 2.24
N PHE A 155 11.82 1.24 1.46
CA PHE A 155 10.72 0.44 1.99
C PHE A 155 11.15 -0.40 3.20
N LEU A 156 12.27 -1.12 3.15
CA LEU A 156 12.74 -1.95 4.26
C LEU A 156 13.10 -1.13 5.51
N VAL A 157 13.67 0.06 5.34
CA VAL A 157 13.98 0.97 6.46
C VAL A 157 12.69 1.42 7.14
N PHE A 158 11.74 1.93 6.36
CA PHE A 158 10.45 2.39 6.87
C PHE A 158 9.59 1.24 7.41
N PHE A 159 9.66 0.07 6.77
CA PHE A 159 9.04 -1.16 7.24
C PHE A 159 9.56 -1.51 8.63
N LEU A 160 10.88 -1.55 8.82
CA LEU A 160 11.48 -1.90 10.12
C LEU A 160 11.03 -0.92 11.22
N LEU A 161 11.16 0.38 10.96
CA LEU A 161 10.82 1.41 11.93
C LEU A 161 9.31 1.44 12.24
N GLY A 162 8.48 1.40 11.20
CA GLY A 162 7.03 1.38 11.31
C GLY A 162 6.50 0.10 11.96
N PHE A 163 7.10 -1.04 11.63
CA PHE A 163 6.74 -2.32 12.23
C PHE A 163 7.05 -2.33 13.73
N VAL A 164 8.25 -1.88 14.15
CA VAL A 164 8.60 -1.78 15.58
C VAL A 164 7.63 -0.85 16.31
N LEU A 165 7.30 0.30 15.71
CA LEU A 165 6.32 1.23 16.27
C LEU A 165 4.95 0.57 16.51
N LEU A 166 4.41 -0.09 15.49
CA LEU A 166 3.11 -0.74 15.56
C LEU A 166 3.14 -1.98 16.46
N ALA A 167 4.23 -2.75 16.45
CA ALA A 167 4.47 -3.88 17.33
C ALA A 167 4.38 -3.46 18.82
N CYS A 168 4.89 -2.28 19.18
CA CYS A 168 4.74 -1.75 20.52
C CYS A 168 3.28 -1.45 20.88
N LEU A 169 2.49 -0.90 19.94
CA LEU A 169 1.06 -0.66 20.16
C LEU A 169 0.31 -1.99 20.37
N TRP A 170 0.62 -3.02 19.59
CA TRP A 170 0.07 -4.36 19.76
C TRP A 170 0.47 -4.99 21.10
N ALA A 171 1.73 -4.83 21.53
CA ALA A 171 2.20 -5.32 22.83
C ALA A 171 1.46 -4.65 24.00
N VAL A 172 1.25 -3.33 23.92
CA VAL A 172 0.47 -2.57 24.91
C VAL A 172 -0.98 -3.02 24.91
N ALA A 173 -1.59 -3.20 23.73
CA ALA A 173 -2.96 -3.69 23.63
C ALA A 173 -3.13 -5.06 24.30
N GLY A 174 -2.20 -5.99 24.04
CA GLY A 174 -2.17 -7.30 24.68
C GLY A 174 -2.00 -7.23 26.20
N SER A 175 -1.22 -6.28 26.73
CA SER A 175 -0.99 -6.18 28.18
C SER A 175 -2.21 -5.69 28.96
N LEU A 176 -3.07 -4.91 28.31
CA LEU A 176 -4.35 -4.42 28.86
C LEU A 176 -5.41 -5.53 28.94
N VAL A 177 -5.26 -6.60 28.19
CA VAL A 177 -6.17 -7.74 28.20
C VAL A 177 -5.76 -8.72 29.30
N SER A 178 -6.75 -9.28 29.98
CA SER A 178 -6.52 -10.24 31.07
C SER A 178 -6.67 -11.69 30.62
N ARG A 179 -7.42 -11.93 29.54
CA ARG A 179 -7.75 -13.28 29.08
C ARG A 179 -7.86 -13.37 27.56
N ILE A 180 -7.52 -14.53 27.00
CA ILE A 180 -7.50 -14.74 25.55
C ILE A 180 -8.90 -14.61 24.92
N GLU A 181 -9.95 -14.89 25.68
CA GLU A 181 -11.35 -14.72 25.25
C GLU A 181 -11.71 -13.25 25.00
N GLU A 182 -11.04 -12.31 25.68
CA GLU A 182 -11.21 -10.86 25.49
C GLU A 182 -10.20 -10.27 24.47
N LEU A 183 -9.26 -11.08 23.98
CA LEU A 183 -8.25 -10.62 23.04
C LEU A 183 -8.83 -10.32 21.67
N GLN A 184 -9.85 -11.07 21.23
CA GLN A 184 -10.46 -10.87 19.91
C GLN A 184 -11.10 -9.48 19.79
N SER A 185 -11.83 -9.03 20.82
CA SER A 185 -12.46 -7.70 20.81
C SER A 185 -11.42 -6.57 20.82
N THR A 186 -10.31 -6.75 21.53
CA THR A 186 -9.19 -5.79 21.55
C THR A 186 -8.44 -5.77 20.22
N THR A 187 -8.23 -6.94 19.62
CA THR A 187 -7.60 -7.09 18.31
C THR A 187 -8.37 -6.35 17.22
N ILE A 188 -9.70 -6.40 17.21
CA ILE A 188 -10.52 -5.67 16.23
C ILE A 188 -10.29 -4.15 16.34
N VAL A 189 -10.21 -3.61 17.56
CA VAL A 189 -9.93 -2.18 17.77
C VAL A 189 -8.53 -1.82 17.25
N MET A 190 -7.54 -2.66 17.50
CA MET A 190 -6.18 -2.46 16.99
C MET A 190 -6.10 -2.56 15.47
N GLN A 191 -6.84 -3.49 14.85
CA GLN A 191 -6.95 -3.58 13.40
C GLN A 191 -7.53 -2.30 12.81
N VAL A 192 -8.63 -1.77 13.36
CA VAL A 192 -9.20 -0.49 12.92
C VAL A 192 -8.18 0.65 13.08
N LEU A 193 -7.42 0.67 14.17
CA LEU A 193 -6.38 1.67 14.41
C LEU A 193 -5.24 1.60 13.37
N VAL A 194 -4.81 0.40 12.98
CA VAL A 194 -3.79 0.17 11.92
C VAL A 194 -4.37 0.47 10.53
N MET A 195 -5.67 0.28 10.36
CA MET A 195 -6.36 0.49 9.10
C MET A 195 -6.46 1.98 8.73
N LEU A 196 -6.55 2.88 9.71
CA LEU A 196 -6.55 4.33 9.48
C LEU A 196 -5.31 4.83 8.71
N PRO A 197 -4.06 4.59 9.16
CA PRO A 197 -2.88 5.01 8.41
C PRO A 197 -2.73 4.28 7.07
N PHE A 198 -3.19 3.03 6.98
CA PHE A 198 -3.23 2.29 5.71
C PHE A 198 -4.13 2.96 4.68
N PHE A 199 -5.36 3.29 5.03
CA PHE A 199 -6.26 4.02 4.12
C PHE A 199 -5.80 5.45 3.87
N ALA A 200 -5.19 6.11 4.85
CA ALA A 200 -4.59 7.41 4.63
C ALA A 200 -3.53 7.35 3.52
N ALA A 201 -2.70 6.31 3.50
CA ALA A 201 -1.76 6.07 2.40
C ALA A 201 -2.46 5.74 1.08
N LEU A 202 -3.48 4.87 1.12
CA LEU A 202 -4.21 4.45 -0.08
C LEU A 202 -4.97 5.60 -0.78
N PHE A 203 -5.45 6.59 -0.03
CA PHE A 203 -6.25 7.70 -0.56
C PHE A 203 -5.44 8.99 -0.77
N ALA A 204 -4.31 9.17 -0.09
CA ALA A 204 -3.48 10.37 -0.24
C ALA A 204 -2.40 10.19 -1.33
N THR A 205 -2.80 9.73 -2.52
CA THR A 205 -1.88 9.44 -3.63
C THR A 205 -1.54 10.66 -4.48
N GLU A 206 -2.36 11.72 -4.39
CA GLU A 206 -2.14 12.95 -5.16
C GLU A 206 -1.02 13.81 -4.53
N PRO A 207 0.00 14.21 -5.32
CA PRO A 207 1.05 15.09 -4.86
C PRO A 207 0.50 16.40 -4.31
N GLY A 208 0.86 16.72 -3.06
CA GLY A 208 0.39 17.95 -2.43
C GLY A 208 0.70 18.03 -0.95
N ILE A 209 0.13 19.04 -0.29
CA ILE A 209 0.36 19.33 1.13
C ILE A 209 -0.08 18.16 2.01
N VAL A 210 -1.20 17.50 1.67
CA VAL A 210 -1.74 16.38 2.45
C VAL A 210 -0.78 15.19 2.44
N GLN A 211 -0.43 14.68 1.26
CA GLN A 211 0.51 13.56 1.11
C GLN A 211 1.87 13.90 1.75
N THR A 212 2.38 15.10 1.51
CA THR A 212 3.66 15.57 2.10
C THR A 212 3.60 15.54 3.62
N THR A 213 2.55 16.10 4.22
CA THR A 213 2.41 16.18 5.69
C THR A 213 2.27 14.79 6.31
N LEU A 214 1.40 13.94 5.75
CA LEU A 214 1.20 12.57 6.23
C LEU A 214 2.46 11.72 6.12
N SER A 215 3.34 12.04 5.17
CA SER A 215 4.64 11.37 5.01
C SER A 215 5.63 11.67 6.15
N TYR A 216 5.38 12.67 7.00
CA TYR A 216 6.20 12.95 8.20
C TYR A 216 5.54 12.50 9.51
N ILE A 217 4.25 12.13 9.49
CA ILE A 217 3.54 11.67 10.69
C ILE A 217 3.93 10.20 10.96
N PRO A 218 4.46 9.84 12.14
CA PRO A 218 5.08 8.53 12.37
C PRO A 218 4.23 7.28 12.10
N LEU A 219 2.90 7.37 12.24
CA LEU A 219 2.00 6.24 11.98
C LEU A 219 1.71 6.03 10.49
N THR A 220 1.77 7.09 9.69
CA THR A 220 1.48 7.08 8.25
C THR A 220 2.76 7.09 7.40
N ALA A 221 3.84 7.69 7.89
CA ALA A 221 5.14 7.78 7.24
C ALA A 221 5.70 6.44 6.71
N PRO A 222 5.60 5.31 7.45
CA PRO A 222 6.07 4.01 6.95
C PRO A 222 5.44 3.54 5.64
N LEU A 223 4.26 4.08 5.30
CA LEU A 223 3.53 3.76 4.09
C LEU A 223 3.74 4.83 3.01
N LEU A 224 3.59 6.12 3.34
CA LEU A 224 3.62 7.19 2.33
C LEU A 224 5.04 7.66 1.93
N MET A 225 6.05 7.59 2.79
CA MET A 225 7.40 8.04 2.38
C MET A 225 8.02 7.13 1.32
N PRO A 226 7.98 5.78 1.46
CA PRO A 226 8.44 4.89 0.41
C PRO A 226 7.72 5.12 -0.92
N GLU A 227 6.41 5.40 -0.88
CA GLU A 227 5.62 5.79 -2.06
C GLU A 227 6.21 7.01 -2.76
N ARG A 228 6.39 8.12 -2.04
CA ARG A 228 6.96 9.35 -2.62
C ARG A 228 8.37 9.15 -3.16
N VAL A 229 9.17 8.28 -2.54
CA VAL A 229 10.50 7.92 -3.04
C VAL A 229 10.42 7.13 -4.35
N ILE A 230 9.49 6.16 -4.44
CA ILE A 230 9.29 5.33 -5.64
C ILE A 230 8.75 6.17 -6.80
N LEU A 231 7.82 7.07 -6.53
CA LEU A 231 7.21 7.96 -7.54
C LEU A 231 8.11 9.15 -7.91
N GLY A 232 9.14 9.43 -7.12
CA GLY A 232 10.10 10.51 -7.39
C GLY A 232 9.66 11.90 -6.90
N ASP A 233 8.65 11.95 -6.03
CA ASP A 233 8.07 13.19 -5.48
C ASP A 233 8.78 13.70 -4.21
N ALA A 234 9.75 12.96 -3.68
CA ALA A 234 10.49 13.31 -2.48
C ALA A 234 11.94 13.72 -2.80
N ALA A 235 12.39 14.84 -2.22
CA ALA A 235 13.80 15.18 -2.24
C ALA A 235 14.62 14.20 -1.37
N ALA A 236 15.89 13.99 -1.70
CA ALA A 236 16.74 12.95 -1.06
C ALA A 236 16.88 13.08 0.47
N TRP A 237 16.65 14.28 1.04
CA TRP A 237 16.71 14.52 2.49
C TRP A 237 15.40 14.18 3.21
N GLU A 238 14.26 14.19 2.50
CA GLU A 238 12.93 13.99 3.10
C GLU A 238 12.77 12.60 3.74
N PRO A 239 13.19 11.49 3.09
CA PRO A 239 13.12 10.16 3.69
C PRO A 239 13.97 10.04 4.95
N VAL A 240 15.13 10.70 4.99
CA VAL A 240 16.02 10.69 6.16
C VAL A 240 15.34 11.39 7.34
N VAL A 241 14.78 12.58 7.12
CA VAL A 241 14.08 13.33 8.18
C VAL A 241 12.87 12.56 8.68
N SER A 242 12.05 12.02 7.78
CA SER A 242 10.89 11.23 8.17
C SER A 242 11.30 9.95 8.91
N ALA A 243 12.32 9.23 8.47
CA ALA A 243 12.84 8.06 9.17
C ALA A 243 13.33 8.41 10.59
N LEU A 244 13.98 9.57 10.79
CA LEU A 244 14.37 10.05 12.11
C LEU A 244 13.15 10.35 13.00
N LEU A 245 12.09 10.97 12.45
CA LEU A 245 10.85 11.21 13.19
C LEU A 245 10.18 9.90 13.61
N VAL A 246 10.10 8.92 12.70
CA VAL A 246 9.56 7.59 13.02
C VAL A 246 10.43 6.91 14.07
N LEU A 247 11.76 6.96 13.96
CA LEU A 247 12.68 6.36 14.92
C LEU A 247 12.52 6.96 16.33
N VAL A 248 12.48 8.29 16.42
CA VAL A 248 12.26 8.98 17.71
C VAL A 248 10.91 8.59 18.28
N PHE A 249 9.86 8.59 17.47
CA PHE A 249 8.52 8.22 17.93
C PHE A 249 8.45 6.75 18.35
N ALA A 250 9.06 5.83 17.60
CA ALA A 250 9.18 4.42 17.95
C ALA A 250 9.92 4.24 19.29
N ALA A 251 11.05 4.93 19.50
CA ALA A 251 11.78 4.88 20.75
C ALA A 251 10.93 5.38 21.95
N LEU A 252 10.17 6.46 21.75
CA LEU A 252 9.21 6.96 22.75
C LEU A 252 8.09 5.95 23.02
N SER A 253 7.53 5.33 21.98
CA SER A 253 6.48 4.32 22.10
C SER A 253 6.96 3.05 22.80
N VAL A 254 8.21 2.61 22.56
CA VAL A 254 8.83 1.49 23.29
C VAL A 254 8.93 1.84 24.78
N GLY A 255 9.43 3.04 25.12
CA GLY A 255 9.56 3.49 26.50
C GLY A 255 8.21 3.60 27.22
N LEU A 256 7.20 4.16 26.56
CA LEU A 256 5.83 4.23 27.08
C LEU A 256 5.21 2.84 27.22
N GLY A 257 5.41 1.97 26.24
CA GLY A 257 4.88 0.60 26.24
C GLY A 257 5.45 -0.25 27.36
N ALA A 258 6.76 -0.15 27.61
CA ALA A 258 7.41 -0.83 28.74
C ALA A 258 6.80 -0.39 30.08
N ARG A 259 6.60 0.92 30.27
CA ARG A 259 5.96 1.46 31.50
C ARG A 259 4.52 0.99 31.67
N LEU A 260 3.73 0.97 30.59
CA LEU A 260 2.35 0.47 30.64
C LEU A 260 2.30 -1.03 30.94
N TYR A 261 3.20 -1.80 30.34
CA TYR A 261 3.28 -3.24 30.56
C TYR A 261 3.67 -3.54 32.01
N GLU A 262 4.73 -2.92 32.55
CA GLU A 262 5.15 -3.05 33.95
C GLU A 262 3.99 -2.73 34.91
N GLY A 263 3.28 -1.62 34.69
CA GLY A 263 2.13 -1.24 35.51
C GLY A 263 0.96 -2.24 35.45
N SER A 264 0.73 -2.85 34.28
CA SER A 264 -0.35 -3.82 34.05
C SER A 264 -0.06 -5.22 34.60
N VAL A 265 1.21 -5.63 34.62
CA VAL A 265 1.65 -6.94 35.11
C VAL A 265 1.75 -6.97 36.64
N LEU A 266 2.10 -5.85 37.27
CA LEU A 266 2.20 -5.77 38.74
C LEU A 266 0.84 -5.66 39.46
N HIS A 267 -0.24 -5.35 38.75
CA HIS A 267 -1.58 -5.17 39.33
C HIS A 267 -2.58 -6.17 38.76
N THR A 268 -2.41 -7.45 39.08
CA THR A 268 -3.28 -8.55 38.61
C THR A 268 -4.68 -8.53 39.24
N SER A 269 -5.00 -7.65 40.20
CA SER A 269 -6.25 -7.75 40.99
C SER A 269 -7.23 -6.56 40.98
N SER A 270 -7.00 -5.46 40.26
CA SER A 270 -8.08 -4.47 40.07
C SER A 270 -7.87 -3.62 38.82
N ARG A 271 -8.97 -3.33 38.09
CA ARG A 271 -8.99 -2.46 36.90
C ARG A 271 -8.42 -1.08 37.25
N LEU A 272 -7.12 -0.87 37.05
CA LEU A 272 -6.53 0.45 37.21
C LEU A 272 -6.91 1.32 36.03
N LYS A 273 -7.65 2.38 36.31
CA LYS A 273 -7.93 3.45 35.36
C LYS A 273 -6.60 4.08 34.94
N VAL A 274 -6.42 4.34 33.65
CA VAL A 274 -5.25 5.00 33.02
C VAL A 274 -4.73 6.22 33.81
N ARG A 275 -5.61 6.90 34.56
CA ARG A 275 -5.28 8.03 35.44
C ARG A 275 -4.43 7.69 36.69
N GLN A 276 -4.36 6.44 37.14
CA GLN A 276 -3.58 6.06 38.34
C GLN A 276 -2.11 5.74 38.01
N ALA A 277 -1.80 5.36 36.78
CA ALA A 277 -0.42 5.13 36.33
C ALA A 277 0.43 6.42 36.26
N TRP A 278 -0.22 7.60 36.21
CA TRP A 278 0.46 8.89 36.09
C TRP A 278 0.86 9.54 37.43
N ARG A 279 0.55 8.93 38.58
CA ARG A 279 0.65 9.58 39.91
C ARG A 279 1.71 8.99 40.86
N ARG A 280 2.80 8.43 40.38
CA ARG A 280 3.94 8.10 41.24
C ARG A 280 5.25 8.66 40.71
N GLU A 281 5.58 9.85 41.18
CA GLU A 281 6.93 10.28 41.56
C GLU A 281 6.78 11.59 42.35
N GLY A 282 7.02 11.54 43.66
CA GLY A 282 6.85 12.67 44.56
C GLY A 282 6.67 12.30 46.03
N ALA A 283 7.56 11.47 46.57
CA ALA A 283 7.90 11.39 47.99
C ALA A 283 9.36 10.98 48.09
#